data_AF-A0A8T1CFC3-F1
#
_entry.id   AF-A0A8T1CFC3-F1
#
_cell.length_a   1.000
_cell.length_b   1.000
_cell.length_c   1.000
_cell.angle_alpha   90.00
_cell.angle_beta   90.00
_cell.angle_gamma   90.00
#
_symmetry.space_group_name_H-M   'P 1'
#
loop_
_entity.id
_entity.type
_entity.pdbx_description
1 polymer ?
#
loop_
_entity_poly.entity_id
_entity_poly.type
_entity_poly.pdbx_seq_one_letter_code
_entity_poly.pdbx_strand_id
1 'polypeptide(L)' 'MPGLGLDYEYDAEGDVNMTVPQPIFEVVAAPELAVWSQAAITTFMRERKQDETKIAERRGTTGEVQEAVARKRDG' A
#
# COMPACT_ATOMS: atom_id res chain seq x y z
N MET A 1 14.95 -22.15 -12.92
CA MET A 1 14.07 -20.97 -12.90
C MET A 1 14.97 -19.74 -12.98
N PRO A 2 14.90 -18.89 -14.01
CA PRO A 2 15.56 -17.59 -13.98
C PRO A 2 14.66 -16.66 -13.14
N GLY A 3 15.11 -16.09 -12.01
CA GLY A 3 16.27 -15.23 -11.89
C GLY A 3 15.78 -13.79 -12.04
N LEU A 4 15.05 -13.29 -11.05
CA LEU A 4 14.69 -11.87 -10.90
C LEU A 4 15.98 -11.08 -10.62
N GLY A 5 16.79 -10.91 -11.66
CA GLY A 5 17.90 -9.96 -11.66
C GLY A 5 17.31 -8.59 -11.81
N LEU A 6 17.11 -7.90 -10.68
CA LEU A 6 17.09 -6.45 -10.69
C LEU A 6 18.55 -6.03 -10.61
N ASP A 7 19.10 -5.69 -11.76
CA ASP A 7 20.37 -5.04 -11.99
C ASP A 7 20.28 -3.61 -11.44
N TYR A 8 20.34 -3.51 -10.10
CA TYR A 8 20.47 -2.24 -9.42
C TYR A 8 21.77 -1.57 -9.85
N GLU A 9 21.68 -0.34 -10.34
CA GLU A 9 22.84 0.49 -10.62
C GLU A 9 23.36 1.04 -9.29
N TYR A 10 24.68 0.99 -9.08
CA TYR A 10 25.31 1.46 -7.84
C TYR A 10 26.20 2.65 -8.13
N ASP A 11 26.28 3.60 -7.20
CA ASP A 11 27.19 4.73 -7.29
C ASP A 11 28.63 4.36 -6.90
N ALA A 12 29.54 5.34 -6.94
CA ALA A 12 30.95 5.15 -6.61
C ALA A 12 31.18 4.79 -5.12
N GLU A 13 30.20 5.05 -4.26
CA GLU A 13 30.21 4.74 -2.83
C GLU A 13 29.61 3.36 -2.55
N GLY A 14 29.02 2.73 -3.56
CA GLY A 14 28.40 1.41 -3.49
C GLY A 14 26.94 1.45 -3.02
N ASP A 15 26.32 2.63 -3.02
CA ASP A 15 24.91 2.79 -2.72
C ASP A 15 24.07 2.57 -3.99
N VAL A 16 22.84 2.08 -3.82
CA VAL A 16 21.92 1.87 -4.95
C VAL A 16 21.45 3.22 -5.48
N ASN A 17 21.63 3.44 -6.79
CA ASN A 17 21.03 4.56 -7.49
C ASN A 17 19.50 4.40 -7.53
N MET A 18 18.82 5.16 -6.68
CA MET A 18 17.36 5.23 -6.65
C MET A 18 16.87 6.14 -7.78
N THR A 19 16.76 5.59 -8.99
CA THR A 19 16.27 6.33 -10.18
C THR A 19 14.78 6.64 -10.14
N VAL A 20 14.02 5.89 -9.33
CA VAL A 20 12.59 6.12 -9.10
C VAL A 20 12.42 6.85 -7.76
N PRO A 21 11.71 7.99 -7.73
CA PRO A 21 11.41 8.66 -6.47
C PRO A 21 10.60 7.74 -5.56
N GLN A 22 10.92 7.73 -4.27
CA GLN A 22 10.19 6.91 -3.31
C GLN A 22 8.70 7.30 -3.31
N PRO A 23 7.77 6.32 -3.30
CA PRO A 23 6.35 6.62 -3.29
C PRO A 23 5.98 7.39 -2.02
N ILE A 24 5.14 8.41 -2.17
CA ILE A 24 4.58 9.17 -1.06
C ILE A 24 3.23 8.54 -0.72
N PHE A 25 3.12 7.96 0.46
CA PHE A 25 1.87 7.41 0.97
C PHE A 25 1.09 8.45 1.77
N GLU A 26 -0.20 8.63 1.44
CA GLU A 26 -1.14 9.37 2.29
C GLU A 26 -1.80 8.39 3.26
N VAL A 27 -1.67 8.63 4.57
CA VAL A 27 -2.37 7.85 5.59
C VAL A 27 -3.78 8.38 5.74
N VAL A 28 -4.76 7.60 5.28
CA VAL A 28 -6.18 7.90 5.52
C VAL A 28 -6.59 7.27 6.84
N ALA A 29 -7.10 8.07 7.77
CA ALA A 29 -7.61 7.57 9.05
C ALA A 29 -8.82 6.66 8.80
N ALA A 30 -8.83 5.48 9.43
CA ALA A 30 -9.98 4.59 9.38
C ALA A 30 -11.16 5.23 10.14
N PRO A 31 -12.41 5.02 9.71
CA PRO A 31 -13.57 5.43 10.49
C PRO A 31 -13.52 4.75 11.87
N GLU A 32 -14.01 5.44 12.91
CA GLU A 32 -14.04 4.94 14.28
C GLU A 32 -15.46 4.58 14.70
N LEU A 33 -15.64 3.42 15.33
CA LEU A 33 -16.92 3.04 15.93
C LEU A 33 -16.94 3.46 17.40
N ALA A 34 -17.24 4.73 17.66
CA ALA A 34 -17.24 5.30 19.01
C ALA A 34 -18.36 4.73 19.92
N VAL A 35 -19.48 4.28 19.34
CA VAL A 35 -20.64 3.75 20.07
C VAL A 35 -21.17 2.50 19.39
N TRP A 36 -21.43 1.44 20.16
CA TRP A 36 -22.05 0.21 19.67
C TRP A 36 -23.58 0.33 19.65
N SER A 37 -24.08 0.99 18.61
CA SER A 37 -25.52 1.06 18.31
C SER A 37 -25.78 0.61 16.88
N GLN A 38 -27.01 0.16 16.59
CA GLN A 38 -27.40 -0.25 15.24
C GLN A 38 -27.14 0.85 14.20
N ALA A 39 -27.50 2.10 14.54
CA ALA A 39 -27.29 3.24 13.66
C ALA A 39 -25.78 3.51 13.43
N ALA A 40 -24.97 3.48 14.49
CA ALA A 40 -23.53 3.69 14.38
C ALA A 40 -22.84 2.59 13.57
N ILE A 41 -23.25 1.34 13.73
CA ILE A 41 -22.73 0.20 12.95
C ILE A 41 -23.10 0.37 11.47
N THR A 42 -24.35 0.75 11.16
CA THR A 42 -24.78 0.96 9.77
C THR A 42 -24.00 2.10 9.11
N THR A 43 -23.77 3.22 9.82
CA THR A 43 -22.98 4.34 9.31
C THR A 43 -21.52 3.94 9.10
N PHE A 44 -20.89 3.29 10.10
CA PHE A 44 -19.51 2.81 10.03
C PHE A 44 -19.28 1.87 8.84
N MET A 45 -20.19 0.92 8.60
CA MET A 45 -20.09 -0.01 7.47
C MET A 45 -20.18 0.71 6.12
N ARG A 46 -20.98 1.79 6.02
CA ARG A 46 -21.09 2.60 4.81
C ARG A 46 -19.81 3.40 4.55
N GLU A 47 -19.29 4.08 5.57
CA GLU A 47 -18.06 4.87 5.48
C GLU A 47 -16.87 3.99 5.08
N ARG A 48 -16.71 2.85 5.76
CA ARG A 48 -15.66 1.88 5.44
C ARG A 48 -15.70 1.42 3.98
N LYS A 49 -16.88 1.12 3.44
CA LYS A 49 -17.04 0.71 2.03
C LYS A 49 -16.65 1.81 1.05
N GLN A 50 -16.95 3.07 1.38
CA GLN A 50 -16.56 4.20 0.54
C GLN A 50 -15.04 4.40 0.54
N ASP A 51 -14.39 4.26 1.69
CA ASP A 51 -12.94 4.41 1.79
C ASP A 51 -12.21 3.28 1.07
N GLU A 52 -12.66 2.02 1.21
CA GLU A 52 -12.12 0.89 0.45
C GLU A 52 -12.22 1.11 -1.07
N THR A 53 -13.33 1.71 -1.54
CA THR A 53 -13.53 2.05 -2.95
C THR A 53 -12.56 3.13 -3.42
N LYS A 54 -12.41 4.22 -2.64
CA LYS A 54 -11.44 5.30 -2.96
C LYS A 54 -10.01 4.78 -3.00
N ILE A 55 -9.63 3.91 -2.08
CA ILE A 55 -8.30 3.28 -2.05
C ILE A 55 -8.11 2.42 -3.31
N ALA A 56 -9.11 1.63 -3.70
CA ALA A 56 -9.05 0.81 -4.91
C ALA A 56 -8.93 1.65 -6.20
N GLU A 57 -9.70 2.75 -6.32
CA GLU A 57 -9.63 3.67 -7.45
C GLU A 57 -8.25 4.36 -7.55
N ARG A 58 -7.72 4.85 -6.43
CA ARG A 58 -6.37 5.44 -6.37
C ARG A 58 -5.29 4.42 -6.74
N ARG A 59 -5.45 3.18 -6.30
CA ARG A 59 -4.54 2.08 -6.63
C ARG A 59 -4.55 1.75 -8.13
N GLY A 60 -5.73 1.70 -8.76
CA GLY A 60 -5.84 1.53 -10.21
C GLY A 60 -5.16 2.65 -11.00
N THR A 61 -5.15 3.87 -10.45
CA THR A 61 -4.52 5.06 -11.06
C THR A 61 -2.99 5.04 -10.94
N THR A 62 -2.44 4.38 -9.91
CA THR A 62 -0.99 4.38 -9.59
C THR A 62 -0.25 3.14 -10.13
N GLY A 63 -0.97 2.09 -10.54
CA GLY A 63 -0.36 0.89 -11.15
C GLY A 63 0.36 -0.05 -10.17
N GLU A 64 0.11 0.06 -8.87
CA GLU A 64 0.81 -0.72 -7.84
C GLU A 64 0.37 -2.21 -7.80
N VAL A 65 1.28 -3.10 -8.21
CA VAL A 65 1.14 -4.57 -8.17
C VAL A 65 1.44 -5.08 -6.75
N GLN A 66 0.52 -5.86 -6.18
CA GLN A 66 0.48 -6.30 -4.77
C GLN A 66 1.60 -7.27 -4.35
N GLU A 67 2.40 -7.77 -5.29
CA GLU A 67 3.28 -8.92 -5.07
C GLU A 67 4.62 -8.58 -4.39
N ALA A 68 4.94 -7.29 -4.23
CA ALA A 68 6.24 -6.86 -3.71
C ALA A 68 6.42 -7.00 -2.17
N VAL A 69 5.36 -7.31 -1.41
CA VAL A 69 5.42 -7.35 0.07
C VAL A 69 5.14 -8.76 0.61
N ALA A 70 5.91 -9.73 0.15
CA ALA A 70 6.03 -11.02 0.83
C ALA A 70 7.52 -11.31 1.10
N ARG A 71 8.09 -10.71 2.15
CA ARG A 71 9.35 -11.22 2.71
C ARG A 71 9.05 -12.59 3.32
N LYS A 72 9.41 -13.66 2.60
CA LYS A 72 9.66 -14.97 3.21
C LYS A 72 10.86 -14.82 4.15
N ARG A 73 10.62 -15.05 5.43
CA ARG A 73 11.65 -15.16 6.45
C ARG A 73 12.08 -16.63 6.48
N ASP A 74 13.19 -16.94 5.83
CA ASP A 74 13.83 -18.25 5.97
C ASP A 74 15.01 -18.09 6.95
N GLY A 75 15.05 -19.02 7.92
CA GLY A 75 15.94 -18.98 9.09
C GLY A 75 17.30 -19.62 8.87
#